data_AF-A0AAD6B9L6-F1
#
_entry.id   AF-A0AAD6B9L6-F1
#
_cell.length_a   1.000
_cell.length_b   1.000
_cell.length_c   1.000
_cell.angle_alpha   90.00
_cell.angle_beta   90.00
_cell.angle_gamma   90.00
#
_symmetry.space_group_name_H-M   'P 1'
#
loop_
_entity.id
_entity.type
_entity.pdbx_description
1 polymer ?
#
loop_
_entity_poly.entity_id
_entity_poly.type
_entity_poly.pdbx_seq_one_letter_code
_entity_poly.pdbx_strand_id
1 'polypeptide(L)'
;MSGRQALVPESFDLVDRSGRPVKMTARAQRRMLNEVKKNPRVSARDLKKSLAHANISVDESTIRKTLNKNGVHGRTPRRKPLLSRKNIAARLKFAKEHLDVPSR
;
A
#
# COMPACT_ATOMS: atom_id res chain seq x y z
N MET A 1 -10.71 -12.61 -62.11
CA MET A 1 -10.65 -11.65 -60.99
C MET A 1 -11.66 -12.08 -59.95
N SER A 2 -11.33 -13.04 -59.08
CA SER A 2 -12.17 -13.37 -57.93
C SER A 2 -11.32 -13.18 -56.68
N GLY A 3 -11.58 -12.06 -56.00
CA GLY A 3 -10.83 -11.63 -54.84
C GLY A 3 -11.04 -12.59 -53.68
N ARG A 4 -9.96 -13.14 -53.14
CA ARG A 4 -9.96 -13.75 -51.81
C ARG A 4 -10.34 -12.67 -50.80
N GLN A 5 -11.57 -12.70 -50.30
CA GLN A 5 -11.91 -11.99 -49.07
C GLN A 5 -11.05 -12.58 -47.95
N ALA A 6 -10.27 -11.72 -47.30
CA ALA A 6 -9.54 -12.09 -46.09
C ALA A 6 -10.57 -12.29 -44.98
N LEU A 7 -10.73 -13.54 -44.52
CA LEU A 7 -11.42 -13.83 -43.27
C LEU A 7 -10.51 -13.35 -42.13
N VAL A 8 -10.83 -12.19 -41.57
CA VAL A 8 -10.25 -11.74 -40.29
C VAL A 8 -10.67 -12.75 -39.24
N PRO A 9 -9.75 -13.39 -38.50
CA PRO A 9 -10.15 -14.34 -37.47
C PRO A 9 -10.84 -13.55 -36.35
N GLU A 10 -12.06 -13.94 -36.02
CA GLU A 10 -12.73 -13.46 -34.81
C GLU A 10 -11.79 -13.66 -33.61
N SER A 11 -11.65 -12.60 -32.81
CA SER A 11 -10.87 -12.63 -31.58
C SER A 11 -11.50 -13.63 -30.62
N PHE A 12 -10.93 -14.84 -30.56
CA PHE A 12 -11.16 -15.74 -29.44
C PHE A 12 -10.60 -15.03 -28.19
N ASP A 13 -11.49 -14.42 -27.43
CA ASP A 13 -11.15 -13.77 -26.16
C ASP A 13 -10.44 -14.80 -25.27
N LEU A 14 -9.13 -14.68 -25.15
CA LEU A 14 -8.31 -15.51 -24.27
C LEU A 14 -8.63 -15.11 -22.83
N VAL A 15 -9.65 -15.75 -22.25
CA VAL A 15 -10.00 -15.57 -20.85
C VAL A 15 -8.87 -16.13 -19.99
N ASP A 16 -8.22 -15.25 -19.22
CA ASP A 16 -7.21 -15.65 -18.25
C ASP A 16 -7.80 -16.62 -17.22
N ARG A 17 -7.02 -17.66 -16.87
CA ARG A 17 -7.44 -18.67 -15.91
C ARG A 17 -7.74 -18.03 -14.55
N SER A 18 -8.92 -18.32 -14.00
CA SER A 18 -9.26 -17.91 -12.64
C SER A 18 -8.36 -18.64 -11.63
N GLY A 19 -7.55 -17.87 -10.92
CA GLY A 19 -6.67 -18.39 -9.86
C GLY A 19 -7.43 -18.81 -8.60
N ARG A 20 -6.68 -19.27 -7.58
CA ARG A 20 -7.25 -19.61 -6.28
C ARG A 20 -7.89 -18.38 -5.61
N PRO A 21 -9.11 -18.49 -5.03
CA PRO A 21 -9.72 -17.39 -4.31
C PRO A 21 -8.89 -16.99 -3.07
N VAL A 22 -8.84 -15.69 -2.81
CA VAL A 22 -8.09 -15.13 -1.68
C VAL A 22 -8.85 -15.38 -0.38
N LYS A 23 -8.17 -15.85 0.67
CA LYS A 23 -8.78 -16.10 2.00
C LYS A 23 -9.22 -14.82 2.72
N MET A 24 -8.59 -13.68 2.41
CA MET A 24 -8.91 -12.39 3.00
C MET A 24 -10.06 -11.72 2.26
N THR A 25 -11.09 -11.31 3.00
CA THR A 25 -12.16 -10.47 2.45
C THR A 25 -11.68 -9.03 2.28
N ALA A 26 -12.28 -8.29 1.33
CA ALA A 26 -11.97 -6.88 1.11
C ALA A 26 -12.20 -6.03 2.38
N ARG A 27 -13.24 -6.34 3.16
CA ARG A 27 -13.53 -5.68 4.44
C ARG A 27 -12.41 -5.89 5.46
N ALA A 28 -11.93 -7.12 5.59
CA ALA A 28 -10.85 -7.45 6.52
C ALA A 28 -9.53 -6.80 6.12
N GLN A 29 -9.24 -6.75 4.82
CA GLN A 29 -8.08 -6.02 4.29
C GLN A 29 -8.13 -4.54 4.67
N ARG A 30 -9.26 -3.86 4.43
CA ARG A 30 -9.42 -2.44 4.80
C ARG A 30 -9.25 -2.22 6.30
N ARG A 31 -9.86 -3.08 7.14
CA ARG A 31 -9.73 -2.99 8.59
C ARG A 31 -8.28 -3.10 9.04
N MET A 32 -7.57 -4.12 8.55
CA MET A 32 -6.15 -4.34 8.83
C MET A 32 -5.30 -3.14 8.39
N LEU A 33 -5.51 -2.61 7.18
CA LEU A 33 -4.76 -1.46 6.68
C LEU A 33 -5.01 -0.20 7.52
N ASN A 34 -6.25 0.02 7.95
CA ASN A 34 -6.58 1.14 8.84
C ASN A 34 -5.94 1.01 10.22
N GLU A 35 -5.86 -0.23 10.75
CA GLU A 35 -5.18 -0.52 12.02
C GLU A 35 -3.68 -0.18 11.93
N VAL A 36 -3.02 -0.60 10.85
CA VAL A 36 -1.60 -0.27 10.60
C VAL A 36 -1.39 1.22 10.36
N LYS A 37 -2.32 1.89 9.66
CA LYS A 37 -2.26 3.35 9.47
C LYS A 37 -2.37 4.12 10.78
N LYS A 38 -3.22 3.65 11.70
CA LYS A 38 -3.38 4.24 13.04
C LYS A 38 -2.14 4.02 13.91
N ASN A 39 -1.56 2.83 13.86
CA ASN A 39 -0.35 2.49 14.60
C ASN A 39 0.62 1.69 13.71
N PRO A 40 1.63 2.34 13.11
CA PRO A 40 2.59 1.68 12.24
C PRO A 40 3.49 0.64 12.93
N ARG A 41 3.47 0.56 14.27
CA ARG A 41 4.26 -0.40 15.06
C ARG A 41 3.53 -1.73 15.31
N VAL A 42 2.28 -1.86 14.86
CA VAL A 42 1.49 -3.09 15.05
C VAL A 42 2.17 -4.25 14.29
N SER A 43 2.35 -5.38 14.98
CA SER A 43 2.99 -6.55 14.39
C SER A 43 2.01 -7.41 13.58
N ALA A 44 2.52 -8.24 12.68
CA ALA A 44 1.69 -9.22 11.95
C ALA A 44 0.97 -10.19 12.89
N ARG A 45 1.57 -10.51 14.05
CA ARG A 45 0.95 -11.38 15.07
C ARG A 45 -0.25 -10.70 15.74
N ASP A 46 -0.15 -9.40 16.01
CA ASP A 46 -1.26 -8.64 16.59
C ASP A 46 -2.40 -8.49 15.57
N LEU A 47 -2.07 -8.23 14.30
CA LEU A 47 -3.06 -8.23 13.21
C LEU A 47 -3.73 -9.60 13.06
N LYS A 48 -3.00 -10.70 13.23
CA LYS A 48 -3.57 -12.05 13.21
C LYS A 48 -4.63 -12.23 14.31
N LYS A 49 -4.37 -11.71 15.53
CA LYS A 49 -5.36 -11.72 16.62
C LYS A 49 -6.60 -10.88 16.27
N SER A 50 -6.39 -9.65 15.75
CA SER A 50 -7.46 -8.76 15.29
C SER A 50 -8.35 -9.41 14.22
N LEU A 51 -7.74 -10.15 13.28
CA LEU A 51 -8.45 -10.90 12.24
C LEU A 51 -9.15 -12.16 12.76
N ALA A 52 -8.59 -12.84 13.76
CA ALA A 52 -9.23 -13.98 14.40
C ALA A 52 -10.55 -13.58 15.07
N HIS A 53 -10.63 -12.39 15.69
CA HIS A 53 -11.88 -11.84 16.21
C HIS A 53 -12.94 -11.56 15.13
N ALA A 54 -12.52 -11.47 13.86
CA ALA A 54 -13.40 -11.34 12.70
C ALA A 54 -13.67 -12.69 12.00
N ASN A 55 -13.36 -13.82 12.66
CA ASN A 55 -13.47 -15.18 12.13
C ASN A 55 -12.62 -15.44 10.87
N ILE A 56 -11.51 -14.73 10.71
CA ILE A 56 -10.61 -14.89 9.57
C ILE A 56 -9.30 -15.51 10.05
N SER A 57 -9.13 -16.80 9.74
CA SER A 57 -7.90 -17.54 10.03
C SER A 57 -6.92 -17.41 8.87
N VAL A 58 -5.86 -16.64 9.08
CA VAL A 58 -4.75 -16.45 8.14
C VAL A 58 -3.41 -16.56 8.84
N ASP A 59 -2.40 -16.97 8.08
CA ASP A 59 -1.03 -17.00 8.59
C ASP A 59 -0.38 -15.60 8.54
N GLU A 60 0.60 -15.36 9.41
CA GLU A 60 1.34 -14.10 9.46
C GLU A 60 2.02 -13.77 8.12
N SER A 61 2.49 -14.77 7.38
CA SER A 61 3.07 -14.59 6.05
C SER A 61 2.06 -14.02 5.05
N THR A 62 0.79 -14.41 5.15
CA THR A 62 -0.30 -13.90 4.29
C THR A 62 -0.56 -12.43 4.61
N ILE A 63 -0.56 -12.08 5.90
CA ILE A 63 -0.71 -10.69 6.35
C ILE A 63 0.43 -9.83 5.79
N ARG A 64 1.69 -10.26 5.95
CA ARG A 64 2.86 -9.54 5.41
C ARG A 64 2.78 -9.35 3.89
N LYS A 65 2.42 -10.40 3.14
CA LYS A 65 2.25 -10.32 1.68
C LYS A 65 1.16 -9.32 1.29
N THR A 66 0.03 -9.33 1.97
CA THR A 66 -1.05 -8.38 1.71
C THR A 66 -0.62 -6.95 2.04
N LEU A 67 0.06 -6.71 3.16
CA LEU A 67 0.59 -5.39 3.49
C LEU A 67 1.54 -4.86 2.41
N ASN A 68 2.50 -5.68 1.97
CA ASN A 68 3.44 -5.32 0.91
C ASN A 68 2.73 -5.01 -0.41
N LYS A 69 1.72 -5.81 -0.80
CA LYS A 69 0.91 -5.55 -2.00
C LYS A 69 0.18 -4.20 -1.94
N ASN A 70 -0.13 -3.71 -0.75
CA ASN A 70 -0.76 -2.41 -0.52
C ASN A 70 0.25 -1.29 -0.19
N GLY A 71 1.55 -1.51 -0.44
CA GLY A 71 2.60 -0.51 -0.24
C GLY A 71 3.03 -0.30 1.21
N VAL A 72 2.51 -1.10 2.14
CA VAL A 72 2.84 -1.01 3.57
C VAL A 72 4.04 -1.91 3.85
N HIS A 73 5.21 -1.29 3.99
CA HIS A 73 6.47 -1.99 4.20
C HIS A 73 6.95 -1.85 5.64
N GLY A 74 7.51 -2.92 6.20
CA GLY A 74 8.23 -2.86 7.47
C GLY A 74 9.49 -2.00 7.31
N ARG A 75 9.49 -0.79 7.88
CA ARG A 75 10.62 0.14 7.86
C ARG A 75 10.90 0.65 9.27
N THR A 76 12.17 0.89 9.56
CA THR A 76 12.58 1.50 10.82
C THR A 76 12.50 3.03 10.71
N PRO A 77 11.79 3.73 11.62
CA PRO A 77 11.76 5.18 11.61
C PRO A 77 13.17 5.76 11.83
N ARG A 78 13.52 6.80 11.08
CA ARG A 78 14.81 7.49 11.26
C ARG A 78 14.76 8.35 12.53
N ARG A 79 15.84 8.33 13.32
CA ARG A 79 16.02 9.27 14.43
C ARG A 79 16.14 10.69 13.87
N LYS A 80 15.35 11.62 14.40
CA LYS A 80 15.38 13.05 14.05
C LYS A 80 15.57 13.86 15.34
N PRO A 81 16.24 15.02 15.28
CA PRO A 81 16.32 15.92 16.43
C PRO A 81 14.91 16.39 16.81
N LEU A 82 14.67 16.55 18.11
CA LEU A 82 13.40 17.08 18.61
C LEU A 82 13.29 18.55 18.24
N LEU A 83 12.22 18.92 17.53
CA LEU A 83 11.98 20.29 17.11
C LEU A 83 11.11 21.02 18.14
N SER A 84 11.57 22.17 18.62
CA SER A 84 10.72 23.09 19.39
C SER A 84 9.79 23.86 18.46
N ARG A 85 8.64 24.33 18.96
CA ARG A 85 7.69 25.15 18.18
C ARG A 85 8.36 26.40 17.60
N LYS A 86 9.25 27.05 18.38
CA LYS A 86 10.05 28.20 17.95
C LYS A 86 10.93 27.86 16.74
N ASN A 87 11.64 26.72 16.79
CA ASN A 87 12.53 26.30 15.72
C ASN A 87 11.76 25.93 14.45
N ILE A 88 10.57 25.33 14.57
CA ILE A 88 9.70 25.05 13.42
C ILE A 88 9.29 26.35 12.73
N ALA A 89 8.82 27.34 13.50
CA ALA A 89 8.39 28.63 12.97
C ALA A 89 9.55 29.38 12.30
N ALA A 90 10.71 29.45 12.96
CA ALA A 90 11.90 30.10 12.40
C ALA A 90 12.37 29.45 11.10
N ARG A 91 12.43 28.10 11.05
CA ARG A 91 12.79 27.37 9.83
C ARG A 91 11.79 27.57 8.70
N LEU A 92 10.49 27.61 9.02
CA LEU A 92 9.45 27.87 8.02
C LEU A 92 9.54 29.29 7.46
N LYS A 93 9.76 30.29 8.32
CA LYS A 93 9.96 31.68 7.91
C LYS A 93 11.18 31.81 6.99
N PHE A 94 12.33 31.28 7.43
CA PHE A 94 13.55 31.26 6.64
C PHE A 94 13.35 30.61 5.27
N ALA A 95 12.73 29.42 5.24
CA ALA A 95 12.48 28.73 3.98
C ALA A 95 11.65 29.59 3.01
N LYS A 96 10.55 30.19 3.47
CA LYS A 96 9.68 31.05 2.65
C LYS A 96 10.41 32.28 2.10
N GLU A 97 11.23 32.93 2.93
CA GLU A 97 11.99 34.13 2.55
C GLU A 97 13.08 33.83 1.50
N HIS A 98 13.52 32.57 1.40
CA HIS A 98 14.65 32.16 0.55
C HIS A 98 14.27 31.11 -0.51
N LEU A 99 12.98 30.97 -0.85
CA LEU A 99 12.51 30.02 -1.88
C LEU A 99 13.01 30.38 -3.30
N ASP A 100 13.15 31.67 -3.60
CA ASP A 100 13.53 32.20 -4.93
C ASP A 100 15.00 32.62 -5.02
N VAL A 101 15.85 32.19 -4.08
CA VAL A 101 17.29 32.43 -4.21
C VAL A 101 17.79 31.52 -5.34
N PRO A 102 18.34 32.04 -6.45
CA PRO A 102 18.91 31.19 -7.49
C PRO A 102 19.96 30.30 -6.83
N SER A 103 19.84 28.98 -7.00
CA SER A 103 20.91 28.08 -6.59
C SER A 103 22.15 28.47 -7.36
N ARG A 104 23.23 28.82 -6.63
CA ARG A 104 24.55 29.02 -7.23
C ARG A 104 25.04 27.75 -7.90
#